data_AF-A0A2I0SZP9-F1
#
_entry.id   AF-A0A2I0SZP9-F1
#
_cell.length_a   1.000
_cell.length_b   1.000
_cell.length_c   1.000
_cell.angle_alpha   90.00
_cell.angle_beta   90.00
_cell.angle_gamma   90.00
#
_symmetry.space_group_name_H-M   'P 1'
#
loop_
_entity.id
_entity.type
_entity.pdbx_description
1 polymer ?
#
loop_
_entity_poly.entity_id
_entity_poly.type
_entity_poly.pdbx_seq_one_letter_code
_entity_poly.pdbx_strand_id
1 'polypeptide(L)'
;MSPGVIFPYHPRLGRYTLNFHEAQQACLEQDGILASHDQLHQAWLEGMDWCNAGWLEDGSVQYPISRPREECGRKDTPVGVRNYGYRHKESEHYDAFCFTSNLNASPVFPGREQGTEVIAAANGPGDG
;
A
#
# COMPACT_ATOMS: atom_id res chain seq x y z
N MET A 1 -9.69 0.40 20.20
CA MET A 1 -9.28 0.67 18.81
C MET A 1 -10.25 -0.02 17.89
N SER A 2 -10.85 0.69 16.95
CA SER A 2 -11.65 0.06 15.88
C SER A 2 -10.73 -0.78 15.01
N PRO A 3 -11.11 -2.01 14.62
CA PRO A 3 -10.31 -2.83 13.73
C PRO A 3 -10.23 -2.15 12.35
N GLY A 4 -9.02 -2.03 11.81
CA GLY A 4 -8.80 -1.44 10.50
C GLY A 4 -7.55 -1.99 9.85
N VAL A 5 -7.40 -1.77 8.56
CA VAL A 5 -6.36 -2.37 7.71
C VAL A 5 -5.46 -1.28 7.15
N ILE A 6 -4.15 -1.55 7.15
CA ILE A 6 -3.16 -0.74 6.45
C ILE A 6 -2.93 -1.36 5.08
N PHE A 7 -2.92 -0.54 4.05
CA PHE A 7 -2.61 -0.98 2.69
C PHE A 7 -1.73 0.06 1.97
N PRO A 8 -0.77 -0.39 1.17
CA PRO A 8 -0.01 0.50 0.30
C PRO A 8 -0.89 0.96 -0.87
N TYR A 9 -0.71 2.19 -1.31
CA TYR A 9 -1.41 2.75 -2.46
C TYR A 9 -0.45 3.53 -3.36
N HIS A 10 -0.59 3.33 -4.67
CA HIS A 10 -0.01 4.18 -5.70
C HIS A 10 -0.98 4.28 -6.89
N PRO A 11 -1.01 5.39 -7.63
CA PRO A 11 -1.87 5.53 -8.80
C PRO A 11 -1.48 4.55 -9.91
N ARG A 12 -2.43 4.29 -10.83
CA ARG A 12 -2.16 3.49 -12.04
C ARG A 12 -1.10 4.10 -12.96
N LEU A 13 -0.85 5.41 -12.84
CA LEU A 13 0.16 6.13 -13.62
C LEU A 13 1.59 5.68 -13.25
N GLY A 14 1.80 5.19 -12.03
CA GLY A 14 3.09 4.68 -11.57
C GLY A 14 3.37 4.96 -10.10
N ARG A 15 4.47 4.40 -9.62
CA ARG A 15 5.00 4.60 -8.26
C ARG A 15 5.72 5.93 -8.13
N TYR A 16 5.74 6.46 -6.91
CA TYR A 16 6.42 7.71 -6.55
C TYR A 16 5.94 8.93 -7.35
N THR A 17 4.63 9.00 -7.53
CA THR A 17 3.97 10.07 -8.30
C THR A 17 3.12 10.99 -7.43
N LEU A 18 2.99 10.73 -6.12
CA LEU A 18 2.14 11.51 -5.23
C LEU A 18 2.99 12.41 -4.32
N ASN A 19 2.72 13.71 -4.35
CA ASN A 19 3.10 14.59 -3.26
C ASN A 19 2.23 14.32 -2.01
N PHE A 20 2.51 14.97 -0.88
CA PHE A 20 1.80 14.69 0.38
C PHE A 20 0.29 14.95 0.28
N HIS A 21 -0.11 16.04 -0.38
CA HIS A 21 -1.52 16.42 -0.52
C HIS A 21 -2.27 15.46 -1.45
N GLU A 22 -1.63 15.04 -2.54
CA GLU A 22 -2.17 14.04 -3.46
C GLU A 22 -2.28 12.68 -2.78
N ALA A 23 -1.31 12.30 -1.94
CA ALA A 23 -1.37 11.07 -1.15
C ALA A 23 -2.53 11.08 -0.14
N GLN A 24 -2.76 12.21 0.52
CA GLN A 24 -3.90 12.38 1.41
C GLN A 24 -5.23 12.24 0.65
N GLN A 25 -5.37 12.93 -0.49
CA GLN A 25 -6.56 12.86 -1.33
C GLN A 25 -6.78 11.43 -1.87
N ALA A 26 -5.71 10.78 -2.29
CA ALA A 26 -5.76 9.40 -2.78
C ALA A 26 -6.29 8.41 -1.73
N CYS A 27 -5.83 8.50 -0.47
CA CYS A 27 -6.36 7.63 0.58
C CYS A 27 -7.85 7.92 0.86
N LEU A 28 -8.29 9.19 0.81
CA LEU A 28 -9.71 9.55 0.97
C LEU A 28 -10.57 8.93 -0.13
N GLU A 29 -10.09 8.90 -1.38
CA GLU A 29 -10.77 8.27 -2.52
C GLU A 29 -10.86 6.74 -2.40
N GLN A 30 -10.07 6.12 -1.52
CA GLN A 30 -10.12 4.69 -1.21
C GLN A 30 -10.85 4.41 0.12
N ASP A 31 -11.72 5.32 0.56
CA ASP A 31 -12.46 5.23 1.84
C ASP A 31 -11.54 5.06 3.05
N GLY A 32 -10.39 5.73 3.02
CA GLY A 32 -9.37 5.69 4.07
C GLY A 32 -8.74 7.05 4.34
N ILE A 33 -7.72 7.04 5.18
CA ILE A 33 -6.86 8.20 5.49
C ILE A 33 -5.40 7.76 5.43
N LEU A 34 -4.46 8.70 5.38
CA LEU A 34 -3.05 8.33 5.57
C LEU A 34 -2.88 7.63 6.93
N ALA A 35 -2.08 6.57 6.94
CA ALA A 35 -1.79 5.82 8.15
C ALA A 35 -0.88 6.62 9.09
N SER A 36 -1.02 6.37 10.39
CA SER A 36 -0.06 6.82 11.40
C SER A 36 1.20 5.93 11.40
N HIS A 37 2.29 6.43 11.99
CA HIS A 37 3.48 5.61 12.25
C HIS A 37 3.13 4.38 13.10
N ASP A 38 2.38 4.57 14.17
CA ASP A 38 2.00 3.48 15.08
C ASP A 38 1.19 2.41 14.35
N GLN A 39 0.26 2.82 13.48
CA GLN A 39 -0.53 1.92 12.65
C GLN A 39 0.34 1.15 11.66
N LEU A 40 1.25 1.81 10.94
CA LEU A 40 2.19 1.14 10.03
C LEU A 40 3.11 0.17 10.79
N HIS A 41 3.57 0.56 11.98
CA HIS A 41 4.40 -0.27 12.83
C HIS A 41 3.66 -1.51 13.34
N GLN A 42 2.39 -1.38 13.74
CA GLN A 42 1.57 -2.55 14.06
C GLN A 42 1.38 -3.47 12.84
N ALA A 43 1.08 -2.92 11.67
CA ALA A 43 0.96 -3.72 10.45
C ALA A 43 2.26 -4.47 10.12
N TRP A 44 3.42 -3.86 10.36
CA TRP A 44 4.72 -4.52 10.25
C TRP A 44 4.90 -5.65 11.27
N LEU A 45 4.53 -5.44 12.54
CA LEU A 45 4.55 -6.50 13.57
C LEU A 45 3.65 -7.69 13.17
N GLU A 46 2.57 -7.43 12.43
CA GLU A 46 1.67 -8.43 11.87
C GLU A 46 2.16 -9.05 10.54
N GLY A 47 3.35 -8.65 10.06
CA GLY A 47 4.04 -9.26 8.92
C GLY A 47 3.96 -8.47 7.61
N MET A 48 3.50 -7.22 7.63
CA MET A 48 3.54 -6.36 6.44
C MET A 48 4.98 -6.19 5.93
N ASP A 49 5.14 -6.32 4.61
CA ASP A 49 6.42 -6.29 3.92
C ASP A 49 6.27 -5.53 2.60
N TRP A 50 6.64 -4.25 2.58
CA TRP A 50 6.50 -3.37 1.43
C TRP A 50 7.75 -2.55 1.18
N CYS A 51 8.25 -2.62 -0.05
CA CYS A 51 9.57 -2.08 -0.44
C CYS A 51 9.54 -0.61 -0.87
N ASN A 52 8.35 -0.05 -1.05
CA ASN A 52 8.20 1.29 -1.58
C ASN A 52 7.92 2.29 -0.45
N ALA A 53 8.67 3.38 -0.46
CA ALA A 53 8.51 4.47 0.48
C ALA A 53 7.18 5.18 0.25
N GLY A 54 6.41 5.38 1.32
CA GLY A 54 5.10 6.01 1.26
C GLY A 54 4.90 7.07 2.33
N TRP A 55 4.07 8.06 2.01
CA TRP A 55 3.64 9.10 2.95
C TRP A 55 2.81 8.53 4.11
N LEU A 56 2.99 9.13 5.29
CA LEU A 56 2.17 8.94 6.50
C LEU A 56 1.49 10.25 6.92
N GLU A 57 0.52 10.17 7.83
CA GLU A 57 -0.33 11.31 8.21
C GLU A 57 0.44 12.51 8.77
N ASP A 58 1.59 12.29 9.41
CA ASP A 58 2.46 13.32 9.98
C ASP A 58 3.34 14.02 8.92
N GLY A 59 3.32 13.53 7.67
CA GLY A 59 4.21 14.00 6.60
C GLY A 59 5.60 13.39 6.65
N SER A 60 5.81 12.33 7.43
CA SER A 60 6.97 11.48 7.29
C SER A 60 6.79 10.49 6.13
N VAL A 61 7.91 9.98 5.64
CA VAL A 61 7.95 8.95 4.59
C VAL A 61 8.64 7.72 5.13
N GLN A 62 7.95 6.58 5.07
CA GLN A 62 8.40 5.34 5.71
C GLN A 62 8.08 4.12 4.83
N TYR A 63 8.68 2.96 5.14
CA TYR A 63 8.27 1.67 4.57
C TYR A 63 8.63 0.48 5.47
N PRO A 64 7.75 -0.53 5.62
CA PRO A 64 7.98 -1.68 6.49
C PRO A 64 8.68 -2.83 5.76
N ILE A 65 9.78 -3.36 6.31
CA ILE A 65 10.48 -4.55 5.79
C ILE A 65 10.44 -5.66 6.83
N SER A 66 9.77 -6.77 6.49
CA SER A 66 9.76 -8.00 7.29
C SER A 66 10.70 -9.06 6.71
N ARG A 67 11.07 -8.95 5.43
CA ARG A 67 12.00 -9.87 4.76
C ARG A 67 13.19 -9.11 4.16
N PRO A 68 14.42 -9.25 4.69
CA PRO A 68 15.61 -8.62 4.14
C PRO A 68 15.87 -9.06 2.70
N ARG A 69 16.10 -8.09 1.79
CA ARG A 69 16.36 -8.32 0.37
C ARG A 69 17.08 -7.13 -0.27
N GLU A 70 17.86 -7.40 -1.31
CA GLU A 70 18.80 -6.44 -1.94
C GLU A 70 18.10 -5.26 -2.64
N GLU A 71 16.89 -5.47 -3.11
CA GLU A 71 16.07 -4.47 -3.78
C GLU A 71 15.40 -3.48 -2.82
N CYS A 72 15.37 -3.78 -1.51
CA CYS A 72 14.72 -2.97 -0.48
C CYS A 72 15.70 -2.45 0.59
N GLY A 73 16.97 -2.36 0.22
CA GLY A 73 18.09 -2.17 1.12
C GLY A 73 19.16 -3.22 0.87
N ARG A 74 20.20 -3.29 1.68
CA ARG A 74 21.19 -4.39 1.55
C ARG A 74 20.66 -5.64 2.27
N LYS A 75 21.10 -6.86 1.89
CA LYS A 75 20.69 -8.12 2.57
C LYS A 75 20.98 -8.15 4.08
N ASP A 76 21.98 -7.40 4.53
CA ASP A 76 22.36 -7.22 5.94
C ASP A 76 21.56 -6.12 6.67
N THR A 77 20.63 -5.46 5.98
CA THR A 77 19.79 -4.41 6.54
C THR A 77 18.77 -5.03 7.51
N PRO A 78 18.70 -4.59 8.78
CA PRO A 78 17.74 -5.13 9.74
C PRO A 78 16.29 -5.02 9.26
N VAL A 79 15.43 -5.93 9.71
CA VAL A 79 13.98 -5.78 9.58
C VAL A 79 13.49 -4.57 10.38
N GLY A 80 12.36 -4.00 9.99
CA GLY A 80 11.76 -2.84 10.68
C GLY A 80 11.07 -1.86 9.76
N VAL A 81 10.50 -0.83 10.36
CA VAL A 81 9.96 0.33 9.65
C VAL A 81 11.10 1.30 9.37
N ARG A 82 11.45 1.41 8.08
CA ARG A 82 12.49 2.32 7.59
C ARG A 82 11.90 3.72 7.50
N ASN A 83 12.62 4.71 8.02
CA ASN A 83 12.11 6.07 8.14
C ASN A 83 13.04 7.04 7.37
N TYR A 84 12.51 7.72 6.36
CA TYR A 84 13.20 8.78 5.61
C TYR A 84 13.04 10.17 6.24
N GLY A 85 12.30 10.25 7.35
CA GLY A 85 11.98 11.46 8.08
C GLY A 85 10.84 12.25 7.45
N TYR A 86 10.64 13.45 7.98
CA TYR A 86 9.75 14.46 7.38
C TYR A 86 10.33 14.91 6.04
N ARG A 87 9.50 14.88 5.00
CA ARG A 87 9.86 15.24 3.63
C ARG A 87 9.13 16.50 3.18
N HIS A 88 9.63 17.16 2.14
CA HIS A 88 9.01 18.37 1.61
C HIS A 88 7.70 18.01 0.90
N LYS A 89 6.57 18.51 1.45
CA LYS A 89 5.21 18.06 1.13
C LYS A 89 4.78 18.33 -0.31
N GLU A 90 5.34 19.36 -0.93
CA GLU A 90 4.96 19.83 -2.26
C GLU A 90 5.92 19.40 -3.39
N SER A 91 7.19 19.15 -3.07
CA SER A 91 8.23 18.93 -4.10
C SER A 91 8.69 17.48 -4.19
N GLU A 92 8.53 16.71 -3.12
CA GLU A 92 8.90 15.29 -3.11
C GLU A 92 7.68 14.42 -3.40
N HIS A 93 7.94 13.28 -4.05
CA HIS A 93 6.89 12.38 -4.53
C HIS A 93 7.19 10.96 -4.09
N TYR A 94 6.17 10.27 -3.56
CA TYR A 94 6.25 8.92 -3.00
C TYR A 94 4.94 8.16 -3.27
N ASP A 95 4.83 6.94 -2.73
CA ASP A 95 3.56 6.22 -2.64
C ASP A 95 2.81 6.68 -1.37
N ALA A 96 1.76 5.98 -0.96
CA ALA A 96 1.03 6.24 0.29
C ALA A 96 0.82 4.95 1.08
N PHE A 97 0.77 5.05 2.41
CA PHE A 97 0.14 4.02 3.24
C PHE A 97 -1.19 4.54 3.74
N CYS A 98 -2.27 3.86 3.35
CA CYS A 98 -3.62 4.21 3.73
C CYS A 98 -4.13 3.29 4.85
N PHE A 99 -4.90 3.85 5.77
CA PHE A 99 -5.65 3.15 6.80
C PHE A 99 -7.15 3.26 6.49
N THR A 100 -7.86 2.15 6.57
CA THR A 100 -9.32 2.14 6.58
C THR A 100 -9.87 1.31 7.73
N SER A 101 -10.88 1.83 8.42
CA SER A 101 -11.69 1.08 9.39
C SER A 101 -12.92 0.43 8.74
N ASN A 102 -13.14 0.67 7.44
CA ASN A 102 -14.24 0.08 6.68
C ASN A 102 -13.80 -1.29 6.17
N LEU A 103 -13.94 -2.31 7.01
CA LEU A 103 -13.57 -3.71 6.73
C LEU A 103 -14.38 -4.40 5.60
N ASN A 104 -15.20 -3.65 4.85
CA ASN A 104 -15.80 -4.16 3.61
C ASN A 104 -14.75 -4.30 2.48
N ALA A 105 -13.57 -3.71 2.64
CA ALA A 105 -12.40 -4.04 1.84
C ALA A 105 -11.84 -5.38 2.32
N SER A 106 -12.26 -6.48 1.69
CA SER A 106 -11.58 -7.77 1.87
C SER A 106 -10.09 -7.58 1.57
N PRO A 107 -9.18 -8.05 2.44
CA PRO A 107 -7.76 -7.97 2.15
C PRO A 107 -7.47 -8.85 0.93
N VAL A 108 -7.24 -8.21 -0.22
CA VAL A 108 -6.70 -8.89 -1.40
C VAL A 108 -5.24 -9.19 -1.08
N PHE A 109 -5.00 -10.33 -0.45
CA PHE A 109 -3.67 -10.91 -0.38
C PHE A 109 -3.32 -11.48 -1.77
N PRO A 110 -2.30 -10.95 -2.49
CA PRO A 110 -1.80 -11.63 -3.67
C PRO A 110 -0.99 -12.84 -3.21
N GLY A 111 -1.66 -13.96 -2.90
CA GLY A 111 -0.95 -15.10 -2.32
C GLY A 111 -1.76 -16.33 -1.92
N ARG A 112 -2.98 -16.54 -2.44
CA ARG A 112 -3.61 -17.87 -2.37
C ARG A 112 -4.64 -18.04 -3.47
N GLU A 113 -4.37 -18.94 -4.40
CA GLU A 113 -5.32 -19.43 -5.40
C GLU A 113 -6.65 -19.81 -4.72
N GLN A 114 -7.73 -19.14 -5.11
CA GLN A 114 -9.06 -19.73 -5.10
C GLN A 114 -9.69 -19.43 -6.44
N GLY A 115 -9.89 -20.51 -7.21
CA GLY A 115 -10.49 -20.46 -8.52
C GLY A 115 -11.85 -19.77 -8.47
N THR A 116 -12.01 -18.80 -9.35
CA THR A 116 -13.31 -18.53 -9.95
C THR A 116 -13.14 -18.79 -11.43
N GLU A 117 -13.70 -19.91 -11.84
CA GLU A 117 -13.89 -20.30 -13.22
C GLU A 117 -14.75 -19.22 -13.91
N VAL A 118 -14.11 -18.35 -14.69
CA VAL A 118 -14.83 -17.64 -15.76
C VAL A 118 -14.70 -18.48 -17.02
N ILE A 119 -15.57 -19.49 -17.06
CA ILE A 119 -16.24 -20.04 -18.24
C ILE A 119 -15.65 -19.60 -19.59
N ALA A 120 -14.96 -20.54 -20.22
CA ALA A 120 -14.86 -20.57 -21.67
C ALA A 120 -16.28 -20.74 -22.25
N ALA A 121 -16.71 -19.76 -23.05
CA ALA A 121 -17.79 -19.95 -24.01
C ALA A 121 -17.35 -19.33 -25.34
N ALA A 122 -16.49 -20.05 -26.05
CA ALA A 122 -16.48 -20.00 -27.50
C ALA A 122 -17.68 -20.83 -27.99
N ASN A 123 -18.66 -20.17 -28.63
CA ASN A 123 -19.31 -20.55 -29.91
C ASN A 123 -20.77 -20.05 -30.05
N GLY A 124 -20.97 -19.24 -31.11
CA GLY A 124 -22.11 -19.28 -32.05
C GLY A 124 -23.29 -18.31 -31.82
N PRO A 125 -24.20 -18.10 -32.80
CA PRO A 125 -24.09 -18.09 -34.27
C PRO A 125 -24.41 -16.68 -34.86
N GLY A 126 -24.24 -16.48 -36.18
CA GLY A 126 -24.30 -15.17 -36.86
C GLY A 126 -25.68 -14.63 -37.27
N ASP A 127 -25.64 -13.48 -37.96
CA ASP A 127 -26.65 -12.86 -38.86
C ASP A 127 -25.92 -11.66 -39.53
N GLY A 128 -26.00 -11.34 -40.82
CA GLY A 128 -26.67 -11.86 -42.01
C GLY A 128 -26.09 -11.14 -43.24
#